data_AF-A0A2D5HPQ9-F1
#
_entry.id   AF-A0A2D5HPQ9-F1
#
_cell.length_a   1.000
_cell.length_b   1.000
_cell.length_c   1.000
_cell.angle_alpha   90.00
_cell.angle_beta   90.00
_cell.angle_gamma   90.00
#
_symmetry.space_group_name_H-M   'P 1'
#
loop_
_entity.id
_entity.type
_entity.pdbx_description
1 polymer ?
#
loop_
_entity_poly.entity_id
_entity_poly.type
_entity_poly.pdbx_seq_one_letter_code
_entity_poly.pdbx_strand_id
1 'polypeptide(L)'
;MNQFFKFFIILFISNNIFSQDTIFLNYTSDVPFQTSNESEYYHLESTVLIRNIINDIAEVIDKKNLLKDQKFTIIIKNLSGAVFPINYLVSKNPYNSVSSKEKFMEKSYDWFNRTFRSNFAYKD
;
A
#
# COMPACT_ATOMS: atom_id res chain seq x y z
N MET A 1 -53.05 -31.64 8.52
CA MET A 1 -52.31 -30.60 7.76
C MET A 1 -51.72 -29.65 8.79
N ASN A 2 -50.41 -29.47 8.98
CA ASN A 2 -49.36 -29.35 7.97
C ASN A 2 -48.01 -29.78 8.59
N GLN A 3 -47.57 -31.01 8.33
CA GLN A 3 -46.26 -31.58 8.74
C GLN A 3 -45.19 -31.25 7.69
N PHE A 4 -44.98 -29.98 7.36
CA PHE A 4 -44.09 -29.59 6.24
C PHE A 4 -43.04 -28.53 6.55
N PHE A 5 -42.69 -28.31 7.81
CA PHE A 5 -41.57 -27.42 8.18
C PHE A 5 -40.46 -28.15 8.96
N LYS A 6 -40.12 -29.37 8.51
CA LYS A 6 -38.80 -29.96 8.78
C LYS A 6 -37.96 -29.88 7.52
N PHE A 7 -37.38 -28.71 7.27
CA PHE A 7 -36.24 -28.58 6.37
C PHE A 7 -35.17 -27.72 7.04
N PHE A 8 -34.18 -28.43 7.57
CA PHE A 8 -32.77 -28.10 7.44
C PHE A 8 -32.43 -26.61 7.28
N ILE A 9 -32.27 -25.91 8.41
CA ILE A 9 -31.31 -24.79 8.44
C ILE A 9 -29.94 -25.43 8.65
N ILE A 10 -29.39 -25.90 7.53
CA ILE A 10 -27.98 -26.27 7.40
C ILE A 10 -27.17 -25.01 7.68
N LEU A 11 -26.12 -25.21 8.47
CA LEU A 11 -25.04 -24.28 8.74
C LEU A 11 -24.76 -23.34 7.55
N PHE A 12 -25.05 -22.05 7.75
CA PHE A 12 -24.21 -21.02 7.17
C PHE A 12 -23.27 -20.51 8.27
N ILE A 13 -22.34 -21.38 8.68
CA ILE A 13 -21.01 -20.89 9.05
C ILE A 13 -20.34 -20.53 7.72
N SER A 14 -20.78 -19.44 7.10
CA SER A 14 -19.94 -18.76 6.12
C SER A 14 -18.83 -18.12 6.93
N ASN A 15 -17.78 -18.91 7.17
CA ASN A 15 -16.45 -18.40 7.44
C ASN A 15 -16.11 -17.46 6.27
N ASN A 16 -16.45 -16.18 6.39
CA ASN A 16 -15.76 -15.11 5.67
C ASN A 16 -14.37 -14.94 6.28
N ILE A 17 -13.60 -16.03 6.36
CA ILE A 17 -12.15 -15.97 6.52
C ILE A 17 -11.61 -15.72 5.12
N PHE A 18 -11.96 -14.57 4.56
CA PHE A 18 -11.16 -13.95 3.52
C PHE A 18 -10.25 -12.91 4.18
N SER A 19 -9.53 -13.34 5.22
CA SER A 19 -8.43 -12.61 5.82
C SER A 19 -7.19 -12.78 4.93
N GLN A 20 -7.28 -12.25 3.70
CA GLN A 20 -6.10 -11.62 3.13
C GLN A 20 -6.08 -10.24 3.78
N ASP A 21 -5.32 -10.10 4.87
CA ASP A 21 -5.25 -8.89 5.69
C ASP A 21 -4.60 -7.73 4.94
N THR A 22 -5.06 -7.40 3.74
CA THR A 22 -4.51 -6.31 2.94
C THR A 22 -4.69 -5.00 3.70
N ILE A 23 -3.61 -4.26 3.88
CA ILE A 23 -3.62 -2.96 4.53
C ILE A 23 -3.80 -1.91 3.46
N PHE A 24 -4.83 -1.09 3.59
CA PHE A 24 -5.13 -0.03 2.64
C PHE A 24 -4.53 1.30 3.12
N LEU A 25 -3.75 1.94 2.26
CA LEU A 25 -3.22 3.28 2.47
C LEU A 25 -3.82 4.20 1.41
N ASN A 26 -4.50 5.27 1.82
CA ASN A 26 -5.22 6.17 0.91
C ASN A 26 -4.57 7.54 0.87
N TYR A 27 -4.27 8.04 -0.32
CA TYR A 27 -3.65 9.34 -0.56
C TYR A 27 -4.49 10.15 -1.55
N THR A 28 -4.48 11.46 -1.37
CA THR A 28 -5.06 12.40 -2.34
C THR A 28 -3.92 13.17 -3.00
N SER A 29 -3.82 13.11 -4.33
CA SER A 29 -2.81 13.84 -5.09
C SER A 29 -3.26 14.04 -6.53
N ASP A 30 -3.04 15.24 -7.06
CA ASP A 30 -3.32 15.61 -8.43
C ASP A 30 -2.10 15.45 -9.35
N VAL A 31 -1.01 14.85 -8.86
CA VAL A 31 0.20 14.57 -9.67
C VAL A 31 -0.22 13.84 -10.94
N PRO A 32 -0.06 14.46 -12.12
CA PRO A 32 -0.47 13.83 -13.35
C PRO A 32 0.50 12.70 -13.66
N PHE A 33 -0.04 11.49 -13.87
CA PHE A 33 0.77 10.27 -14.01
C PHE A 33 1.60 10.16 -15.30
N GLN A 34 1.61 11.20 -16.15
CA GLN A 34 2.49 11.40 -17.30
C GLN A 34 2.04 12.67 -18.04
N THR A 35 2.88 13.70 -18.08
CA THR A 35 2.69 14.82 -19.02
C THR A 35 4.00 15.14 -19.70
N SER A 36 3.96 15.47 -20.99
CA SER A 36 5.13 15.88 -21.78
C SER A 36 5.85 17.13 -21.24
N ASN A 37 5.25 17.83 -20.28
CA ASN A 37 5.78 19.02 -19.62
C ASN A 37 6.03 18.69 -18.13
N GLU A 38 7.05 17.88 -17.86
CA GLU A 38 7.50 17.60 -16.49
C GLU A 38 8.15 18.87 -15.90
N SER A 39 7.45 19.53 -14.97
CA SER A 39 8.00 20.63 -14.18
C SER A 39 8.74 20.12 -12.94
N GLU A 40 9.77 20.84 -12.49
CA GLU A 40 10.52 20.53 -11.26
C GLU A 40 9.62 20.37 -10.03
N TYR A 41 8.53 21.15 -9.96
CA TYR A 41 7.52 21.08 -8.91
C TYR A 41 6.88 19.69 -8.81
N TYR A 42 6.62 19.02 -9.94
CA TYR A 42 6.00 17.69 -9.95
C TYR A 42 6.94 16.59 -9.46
N HIS A 43 8.22 16.70 -9.80
CA HIS A 43 9.23 15.76 -9.31
C HIS A 43 9.38 15.85 -7.78
N LEU A 44 9.27 17.07 -7.23
CA LEU A 44 9.29 17.29 -5.79
C LEU A 44 8.04 16.72 -5.10
N GLU A 45 6.83 17.05 -5.60
CA GLU A 45 5.57 16.55 -5.03
C GLU A 45 5.53 15.01 -5.05
N SER A 46 5.94 14.41 -6.16
CA SER A 46 6.03 12.95 -6.30
C SER A 46 7.02 12.36 -5.28
N THR A 47 8.16 13.00 -5.09
CA THR A 47 9.18 12.55 -4.12
C THR A 47 8.64 12.58 -2.70
N VAL A 48 7.95 13.66 -2.31
CA VAL A 48 7.32 13.78 -0.99
C VAL A 48 6.24 12.72 -0.81
N LEU A 49 5.39 12.50 -1.81
CA LEU A 49 4.35 11.48 -1.77
C LEU A 49 4.94 10.08 -1.57
N ILE A 50 5.98 9.73 -2.33
CA ILE A 50 6.66 8.43 -2.23
C ILE A 50 7.26 8.25 -0.82
N ARG A 51 7.93 9.28 -0.28
CA ARG A 51 8.49 9.23 1.08
C ARG A 51 7.41 8.99 2.12
N ASN A 52 6.27 9.68 2.03
CA ASN A 52 5.15 9.50 2.93
C ASN A 52 4.61 8.06 2.86
N ILE A 53 4.41 7.53 1.64
CA ILE A 53 3.98 6.14 1.45
C ILE A 53 4.88 5.14 2.18
N ILE A 54 6.19 5.31 2.06
CA ILE A 54 7.16 4.36 2.62
C ILE A 54 7.26 4.51 4.13
N ASN A 55 7.19 5.74 4.65
CA ASN A 55 7.15 6.00 6.08
C ASN A 55 5.92 5.33 6.73
N ASP A 56 4.74 5.46 6.12
CA ASP A 56 3.51 4.85 6.63
C ASP A 56 3.60 3.32 6.59
N ILE A 57 4.18 2.74 5.53
CA ILE A 57 4.46 1.30 5.46
C ILE A 57 5.38 0.87 6.62
N ALA A 58 6.47 1.58 6.86
CA ALA A 58 7.42 1.29 7.93
C ALA A 58 6.78 1.41 9.32
N GLU A 59 5.96 2.44 9.55
CA GLU A 59 5.25 2.60 10.83
C GLU A 59 4.29 1.43 11.08
N VAL A 60 3.59 0.96 10.04
CA VAL A 60 2.71 -0.21 10.15
C VAL A 60 3.51 -1.48 10.45
N ILE A 61 4.66 -1.68 9.79
CA ILE A 61 5.56 -2.81 10.05
C ILE A 61 6.02 -2.80 11.51
N ASP A 62 6.49 -1.65 12.00
CA ASP A 62 7.00 -1.46 13.35
C ASP A 62 5.94 -1.75 14.42
N LYS A 63 4.69 -1.34 14.17
CA LYS A 63 3.57 -1.59 15.09
C LYS A 63 3.10 -3.05 15.10
N LYS A 64 3.12 -3.73 13.96
CA LYS A 64 2.53 -5.07 13.81
C LYS A 64 3.51 -6.22 13.99
N ASN A 65 4.83 -5.99 13.90
CA ASN A 65 5.86 -7.04 13.90
C ASN A 65 5.45 -8.23 13.01
N LEU A 66 5.53 -8.00 11.69
CA LEU A 66 4.96 -8.89 10.67
C LEU A 66 5.40 -10.36 10.79
N LEU A 67 4.50 -11.21 11.30
CA LEU A 67 4.71 -12.67 11.40
C LEU A 67 4.51 -13.43 10.08
N LYS A 68 3.85 -12.79 9.10
CA LYS A 68 3.61 -13.29 7.75
C LYS A 68 3.80 -12.17 6.73
N ASP A 69 3.94 -12.52 5.46
CA ASP A 69 4.00 -11.54 4.39
C ASP A 69 2.72 -10.68 4.39
N GLN A 70 2.91 -9.38 4.21
CA GLN A 70 1.89 -8.37 4.37
C GLN A 70 1.65 -7.66 3.04
N LYS A 71 0.42 -7.73 2.53
CA LYS A 71 -0.01 -6.98 1.35
C LYS A 71 -0.41 -5.56 1.78
N PHE A 72 0.11 -4.57 1.07
CA PHE A 72 -0.33 -3.20 1.13
C PHE A 72 -0.99 -2.84 -0.20
N THR A 73 -2.16 -2.22 -0.15
CA THR A 73 -2.79 -1.61 -1.32
C THR A 73 -2.81 -0.10 -1.09
N ILE A 74 -1.93 0.58 -1.81
CA ILE A 74 -1.85 2.05 -1.82
C ILE A 74 -2.83 2.56 -2.88
N ILE A 75 -3.72 3.46 -2.50
CA ILE A 75 -4.73 4.04 -3.38
C ILE A 75 -4.47 5.54 -3.45
N ILE A 76 -4.05 6.02 -4.61
CA ILE A 76 -3.90 7.45 -4.88
C ILE A 76 -5.12 7.91 -5.65
N LYS A 77 -5.80 8.95 -5.13
CA LYS A 77 -6.99 9.53 -5.77
C LYS A 77 -6.71 10.98 -6.10
N ASN A 78 -7.17 11.43 -7.27
CA ASN A 78 -7.17 12.86 -7.58
C ASN A 78 -8.54 13.47 -7.22
N LEU A 79 -8.61 14.80 -7.17
CA LEU A 79 -9.86 15.49 -6.84
C LEU A 79 -10.95 15.30 -7.90
N SER A 80 -10.56 14.94 -9.12
CA SER A 80 -11.44 14.67 -10.25
C SER A 80 -12.02 13.24 -10.27
N GLY A 81 -11.67 12.40 -9.29
CA GLY A 81 -12.20 11.03 -9.14
C GLY A 81 -11.42 9.91 -9.83
N ALA A 82 -10.28 10.22 -10.47
CA ALA A 82 -9.34 9.21 -10.96
C ALA A 82 -8.66 8.49 -9.78
N VAL A 83 -8.43 7.18 -9.93
CA VAL A 83 -7.88 6.32 -8.89
C VAL A 83 -6.74 5.48 -9.44
N PHE A 84 -5.62 5.47 -8.74
CA PHE A 84 -4.45 4.66 -9.06
C PHE A 84 -4.09 3.73 -7.89
N PRO A 85 -4.42 2.42 -8.01
CA PRO A 85 -4.06 1.43 -7.01
C PRO A 85 -2.66 0.84 -7.26
N ILE A 86 -1.87 0.70 -6.20
CA ILE A 86 -0.57 0.03 -6.20
C ILE A 86 -0.61 -1.09 -5.17
N ASN A 87 -0.33 -2.31 -5.62
CA ASN A 87 -0.19 -3.45 -4.72
C ASN A 87 1.29 -3.67 -4.41
N TYR A 88 1.64 -3.62 -3.13
CA TYR A 88 3.00 -3.73 -2.64
C TYR A 88 3.06 -4.84 -1.58
N LEU A 89 3.89 -5.86 -1.80
CA LEU A 89 4.04 -6.99 -0.89
C LEU A 89 5.31 -6.81 -0.06
N VAL A 90 5.16 -6.83 1.26
CA VAL A 90 6.27 -6.80 2.20
C VAL A 90 6.46 -8.19 2.80
N SER A 91 7.67 -8.75 2.69
CA SER A 91 8.00 -10.03 3.32
C SER A 91 7.92 -9.93 4.84
N LYS A 92 7.62 -11.06 5.50
CA LYS A 92 7.73 -11.16 6.97
C LYS A 92 9.11 -10.70 7.46
N ASN A 93 9.15 -10.01 8.60
CA ASN A 93 10.37 -9.44 9.19
C ASN A 93 11.29 -8.74 8.17
N PRO A 94 10.84 -7.66 7.51
CA PRO A 94 11.57 -7.03 6.41
C PRO A 94 12.88 -6.36 6.85
N TYR A 95 13.02 -6.05 8.14
CA TYR A 95 14.22 -5.53 8.77
C TYR A 95 14.23 -5.87 10.27
N ASN A 96 15.41 -5.87 10.89
CA ASN A 96 15.62 -6.24 12.30
C ASN A 96 16.59 -5.30 13.05
N SER A 97 17.02 -4.23 12.40
CA SER A 97 18.02 -3.27 12.89
C SER A 97 17.84 -1.94 12.17
N VAL A 98 18.37 -0.85 12.73
CA VAL A 98 18.30 0.49 12.11
C VAL A 98 18.88 0.48 10.69
N SER A 99 20.06 -0.11 10.49
CA SER A 99 20.69 -0.19 9.16
C SER A 99 19.89 -1.04 8.16
N SER A 100 19.28 -2.14 8.60
CA SER A 100 18.42 -2.94 7.70
C SER A 100 17.11 -2.23 7.37
N LYS A 101 16.57 -1.43 8.31
CA LYS A 101 15.42 -0.56 8.07
C LYS A 101 15.75 0.50 7.03
N GLU A 102 16.87 1.22 7.17
CA GLU A 102 17.32 2.21 6.18
C GLU A 102 17.43 1.62 4.77
N LYS A 103 18.03 0.42 4.64
CA LYS A 103 18.10 -0.30 3.35
C LYS A 103 16.74 -0.69 2.80
N PHE A 104 15.79 -1.06 3.67
CA PHE A 104 14.41 -1.32 3.26
C PHE A 104 13.75 -0.05 2.73
N MET A 105 13.92 1.08 3.43
CA MET A 105 13.37 2.37 3.01
C MET A 105 13.93 2.79 1.64
N GLU A 106 15.24 2.72 1.45
CA GLU A 106 15.93 3.05 0.19
C GLU A 106 15.43 2.18 -0.97
N LYS A 107 15.38 0.86 -0.80
CA LYS A 107 14.90 -0.05 -1.84
C LYS A 107 13.43 0.16 -2.19
N SER A 108 12.61 0.43 -1.19
CA SER A 108 11.19 0.75 -1.38
C SER A 108 11.07 2.05 -2.17
N TYR A 109 11.84 3.07 -1.78
CA TYR A 109 11.87 4.36 -2.48
C TYR A 109 12.27 4.21 -3.93
N ASP A 110 13.36 3.49 -4.22
CA ASP A 110 13.80 3.29 -5.60
C ASP A 110 12.76 2.57 -6.45
N TRP A 111 12.04 1.60 -5.88
CA TRP A 111 10.98 0.88 -6.59
C TRP A 111 9.81 1.80 -6.93
N PHE A 112 9.33 2.57 -5.95
CA PHE A 112 8.29 3.57 -6.18
C PHE A 112 8.78 4.66 -7.14
N ASN A 113 9.98 5.20 -6.96
CA ASN A 113 10.56 6.23 -7.81
C ASN A 113 10.68 5.78 -9.26
N ARG A 114 11.04 4.53 -9.56
CA ARG A 114 11.00 4.01 -10.95
C ARG A 114 9.58 4.00 -11.54
N THR A 115 8.57 3.80 -10.70
CA THR A 115 7.16 3.80 -11.09
C THR A 115 6.65 5.22 -11.34
N PHE A 116 7.02 6.17 -10.49
CA PHE A 116 6.59 7.57 -10.53
C PHE A 116 7.51 8.50 -11.32
N ARG A 117 8.71 8.04 -11.68
CA ARG A 117 9.77 8.80 -12.36
C ARG A 117 10.09 10.14 -11.69
N SER A 118 10.13 10.19 -10.36
CA SER A 118 10.44 11.43 -9.64
C SER A 118 11.88 11.88 -9.89
N ASN A 119 12.78 10.98 -10.32
CA ASN A 119 14.17 11.23 -10.70
C ASN A 119 15.07 11.80 -9.58
N PHE A 120 14.53 12.05 -8.38
CA PHE A 120 15.30 12.41 -7.21
C PHE A 120 15.75 11.16 -6.45
N ALA A 121 17.02 11.10 -6.06
CA ALA A 121 17.57 10.00 -5.27
C ALA A 121 16.98 9.96 -3.86
N TYR A 122 17.00 8.77 -3.25
CA TYR A 122 16.76 8.63 -1.81
C TYR A 122 17.94 9.23 -1.03
N LYS A 123 17.88 10.54 -0.75
CA LYS A 123 18.79 11.26 0.12
C LYS A 123 18.02 12.35 0.87
N ASP A 124 18.37 12.56 2.13
CA ASP A 124 17.83 13.66 2.95
C ASP A 124 18.12 15.03 2.32
#